data_AF-A0A951LML0-F1
#
_entry.id   AF-A0A951LML0-F1
#
_cell.length_a   1.000
_cell.length_b   1.000
_cell.length_c   1.000
_cell.angle_alpha   90.00
_cell.angle_beta   90.00
_cell.angle_gamma   90.00
#
_symmetry.space_group_name_H-M   'P 1'
#
loop_
_entity.id
_entity.type
_entity.pdbx_description
1 polymer ?
#
loop_
_entity_poly.entity_id
_entity_poly.type
_entity_poly.pdbx_seq_one_letter_code
_entity_poly.pdbx_strand_id
1 'polypeptide(L)'
;MRRELRIEGIALNTVRELPLEDQDALLRFGSPISFAIGSATILAEFNRYGGELRVNLAHIDGGGEGVLLALWKLVRTYAEERGFDAIRWNVHALTCAEPNPKLQRFLAANGFAEVDDAQYGRIFMRRQML
;
A
#
# COMPACT_ATOMS: atom_id res chain seq x y z
N MET A 1 -23.68 -1.58 5.54
CA MET A 1 -23.14 -0.43 4.79
C MET A 1 -21.84 -0.83 4.13
N ARG A 2 -21.77 -0.86 2.79
CA ARG A 2 -20.48 -0.98 2.08
C ARG A 2 -19.74 0.34 2.28
N ARG A 3 -18.60 0.32 2.98
CA ARG A 3 -17.78 1.52 3.19
C ARG A 3 -16.97 1.77 1.91
N GLU A 4 -16.98 3.01 1.45
CA GLU A 4 -16.33 3.46 0.22
C GLU A 4 -14.81 3.57 0.43
N LEU A 5 -14.01 3.07 -0.51
CA LEU A 5 -12.55 3.28 -0.53
C LEU A 5 -12.27 4.64 -1.17
N ARG A 6 -11.38 5.43 -0.58
CA ARG A 6 -11.00 6.75 -1.11
C ARG A 6 -9.48 6.92 -1.23
N ILE A 7 -9.04 7.63 -2.27
CA ILE A 7 -7.66 8.03 -2.56
C ILE A 7 -7.64 9.56 -2.57
N GLU A 8 -6.91 10.21 -1.67
CA GLU A 8 -6.96 11.69 -1.51
C GLU A 8 -8.39 12.24 -1.36
N GLY A 9 -9.28 11.46 -0.73
CA GLY A 9 -10.70 11.82 -0.58
C GLY A 9 -11.59 11.52 -1.79
N ILE A 10 -11.03 11.07 -2.93
CA ILE A 10 -11.76 10.67 -4.14
C ILE A 10 -12.17 9.20 -4.04
N ALA A 11 -13.44 8.88 -4.29
CA ALA A 11 -13.92 7.50 -4.27
C ALA A 11 -13.20 6.63 -5.32
N LEU A 12 -12.84 5.41 -4.95
CA LEU A 12 -12.09 4.51 -5.83
C LEU A 12 -12.81 4.22 -7.14
N ASN A 13 -14.14 4.05 -7.09
CA ASN A 13 -14.93 3.82 -8.30
C ASN A 13 -14.79 5.00 -9.27
N THR A 14 -14.78 6.22 -8.76
CA THR A 14 -14.52 7.42 -9.54
C THR A 14 -13.11 7.41 -10.13
N VAL A 15 -12.09 6.99 -9.35
CA VAL A 15 -10.72 6.85 -9.88
C VAL A 15 -10.66 5.81 -11.00
N ARG A 16 -11.35 4.68 -10.86
CA ARG A 16 -11.38 3.60 -11.88
C ARG A 16 -12.05 4.00 -13.19
N GLU A 17 -12.96 4.97 -13.15
CA GLU A 17 -13.62 5.52 -14.34
C GLU A 17 -12.75 6.52 -15.10
N LEU A 18 -11.63 6.98 -14.51
CA LEU A 18 -10.70 7.87 -15.18
C LEU A 18 -9.85 7.14 -16.23
N PRO A 19 -9.39 7.85 -17.28
CA PRO A 19 -8.32 7.39 -18.15
C PRO A 19 -7.10 6.87 -17.38
N LEU A 20 -6.40 5.87 -17.93
CA LEU A 20 -5.22 5.28 -17.27
C LEU A 20 -4.15 6.31 -16.92
N GLU A 21 -3.97 7.31 -17.78
CA GLU A 21 -3.05 8.44 -17.55
C GLU A 21 -3.43 9.27 -16.31
N ASP A 22 -4.72 9.54 -16.14
CA ASP A 22 -5.24 10.30 -14.99
C ASP A 22 -5.18 9.48 -13.70
N GLN A 23 -5.39 8.17 -13.79
CA GLN A 23 -5.18 7.25 -12.65
C GLN A 23 -3.72 7.25 -12.18
N ASP A 24 -2.78 7.24 -13.13
CA ASP A 24 -1.34 7.24 -12.83
C ASP A 24 -0.90 8.59 -12.24
N ALA A 25 -1.45 9.70 -12.75
CA ALA A 25 -1.25 11.02 -12.19
C ALA A 25 -1.75 11.12 -10.73
N LEU A 26 -2.87 10.46 -10.42
CA LEU A 26 -3.40 10.40 -9.05
C LEU A 26 -2.51 9.61 -8.09
N LEU A 27 -1.79 8.60 -8.59
CA LEU A 27 -0.82 7.84 -7.78
C LEU A 27 0.48 8.59 -7.52
N ARG A 28 0.66 9.81 -8.05
CA ARG A 28 1.76 10.76 -7.76
C ARG A 28 3.07 10.03 -7.46
N PHE A 29 3.56 9.22 -8.40
CA PHE A 29 4.74 8.39 -8.19
C PHE A 29 5.90 9.19 -7.58
N GLY A 30 6.52 8.65 -6.53
CA GLY A 30 7.56 9.32 -5.75
C GLY A 30 7.04 10.36 -4.75
N SER A 31 5.72 10.45 -4.53
CA SER A 31 5.10 11.29 -3.49
C SER A 31 4.14 10.47 -2.62
N PRO A 32 4.09 10.72 -1.29
CA PRO A 32 3.13 10.06 -0.41
C PRO A 32 1.67 10.46 -0.72
N ILE A 33 0.78 9.49 -0.58
CA ILE A 33 -0.67 9.59 -0.81
C ILE A 33 -1.41 8.95 0.35
N SER A 34 -2.50 9.60 0.78
CA SER A 34 -3.41 9.12 1.79
C SER A 34 -4.57 8.33 1.19
N PHE A 35 -4.75 7.10 1.69
CA PHE A 35 -5.87 6.22 1.40
C PHE A 35 -6.78 6.16 2.62
N ALA A 36 -8.07 6.36 2.42
CA ALA A 36 -9.08 6.09 3.44
C ALA A 36 -9.85 4.81 3.08
N ILE A 37 -9.79 3.80 3.95
CA ILE A 37 -10.47 2.52 3.76
C ILE A 37 -11.28 2.21 5.01
N GLY A 38 -12.59 2.44 4.93
CA GLY A 38 -13.47 2.29 6.09
C GLY A 38 -13.15 3.33 7.17
N SER A 39 -12.61 2.89 8.31
CA SER A 39 -12.15 3.79 9.39
C SER A 39 -10.63 3.89 9.47
N ALA A 40 -9.92 3.29 8.51
CA ALA A 40 -8.47 3.37 8.45
C ALA A 40 -8.02 4.50 7.53
N THR A 41 -6.93 5.14 7.91
CA THR A 41 -6.14 6.04 7.08
C THR A 41 -4.76 5.43 6.87
N ILE A 42 -4.34 5.32 5.61
CA ILE A 42 -3.05 4.73 5.22
C ILE A 42 -2.27 5.74 4.41
N LEU A 43 -1.05 6.05 4.83
CA LEU A 43 -0.11 6.82 4.04
C LEU A 43 0.76 5.84 3.22
N ALA A 44 0.64 5.90 1.90
CA ALA A 44 1.34 5.05 0.97
C ALA A 44 2.07 5.87 -0.10
N GLU A 45 3.26 5.44 -0.49
CA GLU A 45 4.03 6.01 -1.59
C GLU A 45 4.27 4.92 -2.63
N PHE A 46 4.02 5.24 -3.91
CA PHE A 46 4.23 4.32 -5.02
C PHE A 46 5.44 4.76 -5.82
N ASN A 47 6.26 3.78 -6.23
CA ASN A 47 7.42 4.00 -7.06
C ASN A 47 7.55 2.89 -8.09
N ARG A 48 8.05 3.23 -9.28
CA ARG A 48 8.32 2.25 -10.35
C ARG A 48 9.83 2.01 -10.43
N TYR A 49 10.23 0.74 -10.34
CA TYR A 49 11.62 0.31 -10.50
C TYR A 49 11.69 -0.80 -11.55
N GLY A 50 11.91 -0.41 -12.81
CA GLY A 50 11.81 -1.34 -13.94
C GLY A 50 10.41 -1.97 -14.01
N GLY A 51 10.34 -3.30 -14.00
CA GLY A 51 9.08 -4.06 -13.96
C GLY A 51 8.48 -4.24 -12.57
N GLU A 52 9.07 -3.68 -11.51
CA GLU A 52 8.57 -3.80 -10.14
C GLU A 52 7.85 -2.53 -9.65
N LEU A 53 6.66 -2.70 -9.07
CA LEU A 53 5.94 -1.65 -8.35
C LEU A 53 6.35 -1.70 -6.87
N ARG A 54 7.09 -0.69 -6.41
CA ARG A 54 7.43 -0.53 -4.99
C ARG A 54 6.34 0.28 -4.29
N VAL A 55 5.81 -0.28 -3.20
CA VAL A 55 4.77 0.35 -2.37
C VAL A 55 5.31 0.49 -0.96
N ASN A 56 5.52 1.72 -0.51
CA ASN A 56 5.97 2.04 0.85
C ASN A 56 4.76 2.46 1.69
N LEU A 57 4.45 1.73 2.75
CA LEU A 57 3.36 2.02 3.70
C LEU A 57 3.95 2.62 4.98
N ALA A 58 3.88 3.95 5.09
CA ALA A 58 4.54 4.70 6.16
C ALA A 58 3.68 4.82 7.43
N HIS A 59 2.36 4.89 7.28
CA HIS A 59 1.45 5.07 8.39
C HIS A 59 0.16 4.30 8.14
N ILE A 60 -0.32 3.57 9.15
CA ILE A 60 -1.59 2.85 9.13
C ILE A 60 -2.27 3.14 10.46
N ASP A 61 -3.27 3.99 10.42
CA ASP A 61 -4.06 4.35 11.59
C ASP A 61 -5.50 3.88 11.43
N GLY A 62 -6.06 3.31 12.50
CA GLY A 62 -7.40 2.76 12.53
C GLY A 62 -7.65 1.53 11.63
N GLY A 63 -8.89 1.05 11.66
CA GLY A 63 -9.35 -0.13 10.93
C GLY A 63 -8.81 -1.46 11.44
N GLY A 64 -9.11 -2.54 10.72
CA GLY A 64 -8.67 -3.89 11.02
C GLY A 64 -7.93 -4.51 9.84
N GLU A 65 -7.46 -5.75 10.01
CA GLU A 65 -6.66 -6.49 9.01
C GLU A 65 -7.28 -6.51 7.60
N GLY A 66 -8.61 -6.53 7.50
CA GLY A 66 -9.33 -6.49 6.22
C GLY A 66 -9.05 -5.25 5.37
N VAL A 67 -8.59 -4.16 5.97
CA VAL A 67 -8.19 -2.94 5.25
C VAL A 67 -6.92 -3.20 4.41
N LEU A 68 -5.88 -3.79 5.00
CA LEU A 68 -4.64 -4.08 4.28
C LEU A 68 -4.87 -5.09 3.17
N LEU A 69 -5.70 -6.10 3.41
CA LEU A 69 -6.09 -7.06 2.38
C LEU A 69 -6.81 -6.38 1.21
N ALA A 70 -7.68 -5.39 1.48
CA ALA A 70 -8.35 -4.63 0.43
C ALA A 70 -7.36 -3.77 -0.37
N LEU A 71 -6.42 -3.09 0.31
CA LEU A 71 -5.37 -2.32 -0.35
C LEU A 71 -4.48 -3.23 -1.22
N TRP A 72 -4.06 -4.38 -0.71
CA TRP A 72 -3.23 -5.32 -1.46
C TRP A 72 -3.91 -5.81 -2.73
N LYS A 73 -5.21 -6.16 -2.65
CA LYS A 73 -6.00 -6.52 -3.82
C LYS A 73 -6.07 -5.38 -4.82
N LEU A 74 -6.28 -4.16 -4.35
CA LEU A 74 -6.37 -2.99 -5.21
C LEU A 74 -5.08 -2.76 -6.00
N VAL A 75 -3.95 -2.69 -5.28
CA VAL A 75 -2.64 -2.44 -5.90
C VAL A 75 -2.24 -3.60 -6.81
N ARG A 76 -2.58 -4.84 -6.42
CA ARG A 76 -2.38 -6.00 -7.29
C ARG A 76 -3.08 -5.83 -8.63
N THR A 77 -4.39 -5.55 -8.62
CA THR A 77 -5.15 -5.33 -9.86
C THR A 77 -4.55 -4.20 -10.69
N TYR A 78 -4.21 -3.07 -10.05
CA TYR A 78 -3.56 -1.95 -10.72
C TYR A 78 -2.25 -2.36 -11.42
N ALA A 79 -1.43 -3.17 -10.74
CA ALA A 79 -0.13 -3.58 -11.23
C ALA A 79 -0.23 -4.60 -12.38
N GLU A 80 -1.16 -5.55 -12.29
CA GLU A 80 -1.47 -6.51 -13.35
C GLU A 80 -1.96 -5.79 -14.62
N GLU A 81 -2.89 -4.84 -14.48
CA GLU A 81 -3.42 -4.03 -15.60
C GLU A 81 -2.34 -3.21 -16.31
N ARG A 82 -1.21 -2.95 -15.65
CA ARG A 82 -0.10 -2.14 -16.17
C ARG A 82 1.16 -2.94 -16.49
N GLY A 83 1.05 -4.28 -16.46
CA GLY A 83 2.13 -5.17 -16.87
C GLY A 83 3.37 -5.11 -15.99
N PHE A 84 3.20 -4.88 -14.69
CA PHE A 84 4.30 -5.08 -13.74
C PHE A 84 4.55 -6.59 -13.53
N ASP A 85 5.80 -6.97 -13.31
CA ASP A 85 6.21 -8.36 -13.03
C ASP A 85 6.08 -8.72 -11.54
N ALA A 86 6.18 -7.71 -10.67
CA ALA A 86 6.17 -7.90 -9.24
C ALA A 86 5.75 -6.62 -8.49
N ILE A 87 5.31 -6.83 -7.24
CA ILE A 87 5.08 -5.78 -6.25
C ILE A 87 6.04 -6.00 -5.09
N ARG A 88 6.78 -4.96 -4.72
CA ARG A 88 7.54 -4.93 -3.48
C ARG A 88 6.82 -4.08 -2.46
N TRP A 89 6.30 -4.74 -1.44
CA TRP A 89 5.67 -4.14 -0.29
C TRP A 89 6.70 -3.83 0.78
N ASN A 90 6.78 -2.58 1.23
CA ASN A 90 7.54 -2.16 2.40
C ASN A 90 6.57 -1.56 3.41
N VAL A 91 6.59 -2.02 4.65
CA VAL A 91 5.73 -1.52 5.72
C VAL A 91 6.58 -1.04 6.88
N HIS A 92 6.47 0.24 7.18
CA HIS A 92 7.29 0.94 8.17
C HIS A 92 6.66 0.84 9.58
N ALA A 93 6.17 -0.36 9.94
CA ALA A 93 5.44 -0.60 11.18
C ALA A 93 6.33 -0.75 12.44
N LEU A 94 7.66 -0.75 12.26
CA LEU A 94 8.64 -0.95 13.33
C LEU A 94 9.21 0.37 13.87
N THR A 95 9.08 1.47 13.12
CA THR A 95 9.62 2.78 13.46
C THR A 95 8.58 3.75 14.03
N CYS A 96 7.33 3.29 14.20
CA CYS A 96 6.26 4.11 14.80
C CYS A 96 6.50 4.32 16.30
N ALA A 97 6.13 5.51 16.80
CA ALA A 97 6.21 5.88 18.21
C ALA A 97 5.42 4.91 19.13
N GLU A 98 4.31 4.38 18.62
CA GLU A 98 3.55 3.28 19.25
C GLU A 98 3.54 2.07 18.31
N PRO A 99 4.40 1.06 18.54
CA PRO A 99 4.40 -0.17 17.76
C PRO A 99 3.04 -0.88 17.89
N ASN A 100 2.54 -1.46 16.78
CA ASN A 100 1.30 -2.26 16.78
C ASN A 100 1.64 -3.75 16.64
N PRO A 101 1.73 -4.53 17.75
CA PRO A 101 2.13 -5.93 17.70
C PRO A 101 1.16 -6.81 16.90
N LYS A 102 -0.12 -6.43 16.82
CA LYS A 102 -1.11 -7.16 16.02
C LYS A 102 -0.79 -7.03 14.53
N LEU A 103 -0.48 -5.81 14.08
CA LEU A 103 -0.05 -5.56 12.71
C LEU A 103 1.22 -6.34 12.38
N GLN A 104 2.22 -6.33 13.27
CA GLN A 104 3.48 -7.06 13.05
C GLN A 104 3.24 -8.57 12.89
N ARG A 105 2.42 -9.17 13.76
CA ARG A 105 2.03 -10.59 13.67
C ARG A 105 1.27 -10.88 12.37
N PHE A 106 0.35 -10.00 11.99
CA PHE A 106 -0.39 -10.12 10.75
C PHE A 106 0.54 -10.07 9.52
N LEU A 107 1.49 -9.13 9.49
CA LEU A 107 2.48 -9.03 8.41
C LEU A 107 3.35 -10.30 8.33
N ALA A 108 3.89 -10.75 9.45
CA ALA A 108 4.68 -11.99 9.51
C ALA A 108 3.87 -13.21 9.02
N ALA A 109 2.61 -13.34 9.45
CA ALA A 109 1.71 -14.40 9.00
C ALA A 109 1.39 -14.34 7.50
N ASN A 110 1.51 -13.16 6.88
CA ASN A 110 1.29 -12.94 5.45
C ASN A 110 2.60 -12.91 4.63
N GLY A 111 3.68 -13.49 5.17
CA GLY A 111 4.94 -13.69 4.44
C GLY A 111 5.80 -12.44 4.30
N PHE A 112 5.61 -11.44 5.17
CA PHE A 112 6.55 -10.33 5.29
C PHE A 112 7.72 -10.73 6.18
N ALA A 113 8.93 -10.42 5.73
CA ALA A 113 10.15 -10.58 6.50
C ALA A 113 10.60 -9.22 7.07
N GLU A 114 11.12 -9.21 8.29
CA GLU A 114 11.83 -8.03 8.81
C GLU A 114 13.18 -7.92 8.09
N VAL A 115 13.46 -6.74 7.53
CA VAL A 115 14.72 -6.43 6.86
C VAL A 115 15.24 -5.08 7.34
N ASP A 116 16.56 -4.93 7.33
CA ASP A 116 17.21 -3.64 7.54
C ASP A 116 17.43 -2.98 6.17
N ASP A 117 16.63 -1.96 5.86
CA ASP A 117 16.70 -1.20 4.62
C ASP A 117 17.58 0.04 4.82
N ALA A 118 18.56 0.23 3.95
CA ALA A 118 19.53 1.32 4.07
C ALA A 118 18.91 2.73 4.10
N GLN A 119 17.73 2.90 3.50
CA GLN A 119 17.03 4.19 3.44
C GLN A 119 16.03 4.38 4.58
N TYR A 120 15.41 3.29 5.03
CA TYR A 120 14.23 3.36 5.92
C TYR A 120 14.42 2.66 7.27
N GLY A 121 15.59 2.07 7.50
CA GLY A 121 15.88 1.25 8.67
C GLY A 121 15.08 -0.05 8.67
N ARG A 122 14.71 -0.52 9.85
CA ARG A 122 13.98 -1.79 10.01
C ARG A 122 12.55 -1.68 9.52
N ILE A 123 12.20 -2.48 8.52
CA ILE A 123 10.87 -2.53 7.91
C ILE A 123 10.42 -3.98 7.71
N PHE A 124 9.12 -4.17 7.52
CA PHE A 124 8.59 -5.42 6.98
C PHE A 124 8.56 -5.35 5.47
N MET A 125 9.21 -6.30 4.80
CA MET A 125 9.28 -6.38 3.35
C MET A 125 8.67 -7.68 2.84
N ARG A 126 7.90 -7.58 1.76
CA ARG A 126 7.46 -8.73 0.98
C ARG A 126 7.55 -8.41 -0.50
N ARG A 127 8.24 -9.27 -1.24
CA ARG A 127 8.16 -9.28 -2.70
C ARG A 127 7.09 -10.27 -3.14
N GLN A 128 6.17 -9.83 -3.99
CA GLN A 128 5.06 -10.61 -4.53
C GLN A 128 5.16 -10.60 -6.06
N MET A 129 5.27 -11.77 -6.68
CA MET A 129 5.18 -11.91 -8.14
C MET A 129 3.73 -11.77 -8.60
N LEU A 130 3.53 -11.23 -9.81
CA LEU A 130 2.22 -11.05 -10.45
C LEU A 130 1.97 -12.09 -11.54
#